data_AF-A0A1Q6LIS6-F1
#
_entry.id   AF-A0A1Q6LIS6-F1
#
_cell.length_a   1.000
_cell.length_b   1.000
_cell.length_c   1.000
_cell.angle_alpha   90.00
_cell.angle_beta   90.00
_cell.angle_gamma   90.00
#
_symmetry.space_group_name_H-M   'P 1'
#
loop_
_entity.id
_entity.type
_entity.pdbx_description
1 polymer ?
#
loop_
_entity_poly.entity_id
_entity_poly.type
_entity_poly.pdbx_seq_one_letter_code
_entity_poly.pdbx_strand_id
1 'polypeptide(L)' 'MIPISTPNLSHDKGIFVGRNIYTNAPVYIDTFCGPPTLPNPHVFICGTSGGGKSVALKTLTARNIATTGCGAFFIDVER' A
#
# COMPACT_ATOMS: atom_id res chain seq x y z
N MET A 1 19.44 -18.23 -7.31
CA MET A 1 18.80 -17.39 -8.34
C MET A 1 17.30 -17.44 -8.09
N ILE A 2 16.75 -16.45 -7.39
CA ILE A 2 15.31 -16.36 -7.10
C ILE A 2 14.67 -15.74 -8.36
N PRO A 3 13.54 -16.24 -8.87
CA PRO A 3 13.01 -15.75 -10.15
C PRO A 3 12.64 -14.27 -10.02
N ILE A 4 13.36 -13.41 -10.74
CA ILE A 4 13.02 -11.99 -10.97
C ILE A 4 12.06 -11.94 -12.16
N SER A 5 10.93 -12.62 -12.06
CA SER A 5 9.75 -12.23 -12.84
C SER A 5 8.90 -11.42 -11.88
N THR A 6 9.14 -10.11 -11.80
CA THR A 6 8.17 -9.21 -11.17
C THR A 6 7.11 -8.96 -12.25
N PRO A 7 5.97 -9.67 -12.27
CA PRO A 7 4.83 -9.15 -13.03
C PRO A 7 4.56 -7.74 -12.51
N ASN A 8 4.11 -6.83 -13.36
CA ASN A 8 3.71 -5.49 -12.95
C ASN A 8 2.64 -5.61 -11.84
N LEU A 9 3.08 -5.57 -10.58
CA LEU A 9 2.25 -5.71 -9.39
C LEU A 9 1.74 -4.34 -8.99
N SER A 10 1.06 -3.67 -9.92
CA SER A 10 0.42 -2.38 -9.73
C SER A 10 -0.98 -2.43 -10.28
N HIS A 11 -1.93 -1.83 -9.56
CA HIS A 11 -3.24 -1.54 -10.13
C HIS A 11 -3.14 -0.33 -11.07
N ASP A 12 -4.14 -0.19 -11.95
CA ASP A 12 -4.23 0.94 -12.90
C ASP A 12 -4.54 2.27 -12.19
N LYS A 13 -5.19 2.18 -11.02
CA LYS A 13 -5.58 3.32 -10.18
C LYS A 13 -5.34 2.98 -8.71
N GLY A 14 -5.48 3.99 -7.85
CA GLY A 14 -5.45 3.83 -6.40
C GLY A 14 -4.35 4.65 -5.74
N ILE A 15 -4.00 4.24 -4.53
CA ILE A 15 -3.07 4.96 -3.66
C ILE A 15 -1.64 4.63 -4.10
N PHE A 16 -0.82 5.67 -4.31
CA PHE A 16 0.60 5.47 -4.58
C PHE A 16 1.30 4.86 -3.37
N VAL A 17 1.93 3.70 -3.55
CA VAL A 17 2.69 3.00 -2.49
C VAL A 17 4.15 3.42 -2.53
N GLY A 18 4.76 3.29 -3.70
CA GLY A 18 6.18 3.53 -3.90
C GLY A 18 6.60 3.16 -5.32
N ARG A 19 7.89 2.88 -5.51
CA ARG A 19 8.44 2.45 -6.80
C ARG A 19 8.99 1.04 -6.69
N ASN A 20 8.85 0.27 -7.77
CA ASN A 20 9.55 -0.98 -7.91
C ASN A 20 11.06 -0.70 -7.97
N ILE A 21 11.85 -1.37 -7.13
CA ILE A 21 13.29 -1.12 -7.00
C ILE A 21 14.10 -1.51 -8.25
N TYR A 22 13.58 -2.41 -9.08
CA TYR A 22 14.27 -2.91 -10.28
C TYR A 22 13.90 -2.12 -11.53
N THR A 23 12.61 -1.81 -11.69
CA THR A 23 12.11 -1.13 -12.90
C THR A 23 11.92 0.37 -12.73
N ASN A 24 11.97 0.88 -11.49
CA ASN A 24 11.58 2.24 -11.11
C ASN A 24 10.11 2.60 -11.45
N ALA A 25 9.31 1.63 -11.88
CA ALA A 25 7.89 1.85 -12.19
C ALA A 25 7.11 2.21 -10.91
N PRO A 26 6.13 3.14 -11.01
CA PRO A 26 5.27 3.45 -9.88
C PRO A 26 4.36 2.27 -9.54
N VAL A 27 4.11 2.06 -8.25
CA VAL A 27 3.23 1.00 -7.74
C VAL A 27 2.03 1.63 -7.04
N TYR A 28 0.84 1.28 -7.50
CA TYR A 28 -0.44 1.72 -6.96
C TYR A 28 -1.23 0.55 -6.37
N ILE A 29 -1.94 0.83 -5.28
CA ILE A 29 -2.86 -0.11 -4.64
C ILE A 29 -4.28 0.46 -4.59
N ASP A 30 -5.23 -0.26 -5.17
CA ASP A 30 -6.66 0.00 -5.02
C ASP A 30 -7.27 -1.10 -4.16
N THR A 31 -7.47 -0.83 -2.87
CA THR A 31 -8.07 -1.79 -1.94
C THR A 31 -9.54 -2.07 -2.25
N PHE A 32 -10.20 -1.23 -3.04
CA PHE A 32 -11.63 -1.33 -3.36
C PHE A 32 -11.88 -1.85 -4.78
N CYS A 33 -10.88 -2.42 -5.46
CA CYS A 33 -11.06 -2.93 -6.83
C CYS A 33 -11.98 -4.17 -6.92
N GLY A 34 -12.24 -4.84 -5.79
CA GLY A 34 -13.16 -5.97 -5.68
C GLY A 34 -12.73 -7.24 -6.43
N PRO A 35 -13.59 -8.27 -6.44
CA PRO A 35 -13.35 -9.52 -7.19
C PRO A 35 -13.36 -9.29 -8.71
N PRO A 36 -12.55 -10.03 -9.50
CA PRO A 36 -11.74 -11.19 -9.10
C PRO A 36 -10.35 -10.84 -8.53
N THR A 37 -9.97 -9.57 -8.51
CA THR A 37 -8.60 -9.13 -8.17
C THR A 37 -8.32 -9.18 -6.68
N LEU A 38 -9.22 -8.62 -5.86
CA LEU A 38 -9.11 -8.62 -4.40
C LEU A 38 -10.40 -9.17 -3.77
N PRO A 39 -10.30 -10.15 -2.87
CA PRO A 39 -11.48 -10.68 -2.16
C PRO A 39 -11.98 -9.71 -1.08
N ASN A 40 -11.13 -8.84 -0.55
CA ASN A 40 -11.47 -7.87 0.49
C ASN A 40 -10.51 -6.66 0.47
N PRO A 41 -10.90 -5.53 1.09
CA PRO A 41 -10.11 -4.30 1.11
C PRO A 41 -9.09 -4.22 2.26
N HIS A 42 -8.87 -5.29 3.03
CA HIS A 42 -8.03 -5.23 4.22
C HIS A 42 -6.54 -5.33 3.87
N VAL A 43 -5.72 -4.52 4.54
CA VAL A 43 -4.27 -4.48 4.34
C VAL A 43 -3.56 -4.84 5.64
N PHE A 44 -2.58 -5.73 5.55
CA PHE A 44 -1.71 -6.09 6.65
C PHE A 44 -0.29 -5.55 6.41
N ILE A 45 0.21 -4.72 7.33
CA ILE A 45 1.57 -4.14 7.27
C ILE A 45 2.39 -4.70 8.42
N CYS A 46 3.49 -5.37 8.11
CA CYS A 46 4.41 -5.95 9.10
C CYS A 46 5.87 -5.53 8.85
N GLY A 47 6.70 -5.61 9.89
CA GLY A 47 8.11 -5.22 9.84
C GLY A 47 8.73 -5.10 11.23
N THR A 48 10.06 -5.11 11.30
CA THR A 48 10.81 -4.97 12.56
C THR A 48 10.69 -3.56 13.16
N SER A 49 11.12 -3.38 14.42
CA SER A 49 11.26 -2.04 15.00
C SER A 49 12.22 -1.20 14.16
N GLY A 50 11.89 0.07 13.93
CA GLY A 50 12.63 0.94 13.00
C GLY A 50 12.39 0.66 11.51
N GLY A 51 11.65 -0.40 11.14
CA GLY A 51 11.39 -0.77 9.74
C GLY A 51 10.38 0.12 8.99
N GLY A 52 9.93 1.23 9.58
CA GLY A 52 9.07 2.21 8.91
C GLY A 52 7.57 1.88 8.86
N LYS A 53 7.08 0.91 9.64
CA LYS A 53 5.64 0.54 9.70
C LYS A 53 4.72 1.74 9.94
N SER A 54 4.98 2.51 10.99
CA SER A 54 4.14 3.66 11.39
C SER A 54 4.21 4.78 10.36
N VAL A 55 5.36 4.95 9.69
CA VAL A 55 5.52 5.90 8.58
C VAL A 55 4.74 5.43 7.35
N ALA A 56 4.83 4.14 7.00
CA ALA A 56 4.10 3.55 5.89
C ALA A 56 2.58 3.68 6.10
N LEU A 57 2.08 3.32 7.27
CA LEU A 57 0.66 3.45 7.62
C LEU A 57 0.19 4.90 7.46
N LYS A 58 0.86 5.86 8.11
CA LYS A 58 0.48 7.28 8.06
C LYS A 58 0.55 7.83 6.63
N THR A 59 1.55 7.44 5.86
CA THR A 59 1.74 7.90 4.47
C THR A 59 0.64 7.35 3.56
N LEU A 60 0.35 6.05 3.63
CA LEU A 60 -0.71 5.44 2.83
C LEU A 60 -2.08 6.01 3.18
N THR A 61 -2.34 6.22 4.47
CA THR A 61 -3.60 6.82 4.92
C THR A 61 -3.73 8.28 4.46
N ALA A 62 -2.68 9.10 4.61
CA ALA A 62 -2.70 10.49 4.14
C ALA A 62 -2.93 10.58 2.63
N ARG A 63 -2.28 9.70 1.86
CA ARG A 63 -2.51 9.60 0.42
C ARG A 63 -3.93 9.15 0.11
N ASN A 64 -4.46 8.16 0.82
CA ASN A 64 -5.85 7.72 0.65
C ASN A 64 -6.83 8.88 0.85
N ILE A 65 -6.71 9.61 1.96
CA ILE A 65 -7.55 10.79 2.24
C ILE A 65 -7.47 11.79 1.07
N ALA A 66 -6.26 12.08 0.59
CA ALA A 66 -6.05 13.03 -0.49
C ALA A 66 -6.60 12.57 -1.85
N THR A 67 -6.52 11.27 -2.17
CA THR A 67 -6.91 10.74 -3.49
C THR A 67 -8.37 10.30 -3.58
N THR A 68 -8.94 9.78 -2.49
CA THR A 68 -10.28 9.17 -2.48
C THR A 68 -11.28 9.92 -1.58
N GLY A 69 -10.80 10.81 -0.71
CA GLY A 69 -11.64 11.49 0.28
C GLY A 69 -12.08 10.60 1.44
N CYS A 70 -11.53 9.38 1.57
CA CYS A 70 -11.89 8.47 2.65
C CYS A 70 -11.47 9.02 4.02
N GLY A 71 -12.32 8.83 5.03
CA GLY A 71 -11.98 9.12 6.43
C GLY A 71 -10.95 8.13 7.00
N ALA A 72 -10.22 8.57 8.03
CA ALA A 72 -9.24 7.75 8.72
C ALA A 72 -9.41 7.85 10.24
N PHE A 73 -9.26 6.71 10.92
CA PHE A 73 -9.23 6.61 12.38
C PHE A 73 -8.07 5.71 12.79
N PHE A 74 -7.31 6.14 13.79
CA PHE A 74 -6.12 5.42 14.27
C PHE A 74 -6.31 5.02 15.73
N ILE A 75 -6.06 3.74 16.02
CA ILE A 75 -5.84 3.26 17.38
C ILE A 75 -4.33 3.07 17.51
N ASP A 76 -3.68 3.96 18.26
CA ASP A 76 -2.22 3.98 18.41
C ASP A 76 -1.87 3.72 19.87
N VAL A 77 -1.24 2.57 20.14
CA VAL A 77 -0.77 2.17 21.49
C VAL A 77 0.70 2.59 21.70
N GLU A 78 1.41 2.96 20.63
CA GLU A 78 2.80 3.42 20.70
C GLU A 78 2.90 4.94 21.01
N ARG A 79 1.80 5.57 21.41
CA ARG A 79 1.70 6.99 21.77
C ARG A 79 1.39 7.22 23.24
#